data_AF-A0A0C1HSX1-F1
#
_entry.id   AF-A0A0C1HSX1-F1
#
_cell.length_a   1.000
_cell.length_b   1.000
_cell.length_c   1.000
_cell.angle_alpha   90.00
_cell.angle_beta   90.00
_cell.angle_gamma   90.00
#
_symmetry.space_group_name_H-M   'P 1'
#
loop_
_entity.id
_entity.type
_entity.pdbx_description
1 polymer ?
#
loop_
_entity_poly.entity_id
_entity_poly.type
_entity_poly.pdbx_seq_one_letter_code
_entity_poly.pdbx_strand_id
1 'polypeptide(L)' 'MDNATFHKSPTTHELIKKAGCEILFLLPYSPSFNPIGTFWANFKKIVAANLNKFSTLA' A
#
# COMPACT_ATOMS: atom_id res chain seq x y z
N MET A 1 -7.57 -4.40 2.04
CA MET A 1 -7.34 -2.97 1.73
C MET A 1 -7.34 -2.19 3.02
N ASP A 2 -6.45 -1.20 3.18
CA ASP A 2 -6.55 -0.30 4.34
C ASP A 2 -7.73 0.69 4.19
N ASN A 3 -7.92 1.54 5.19
CA ASN A 3 -9.07 2.44 5.28
C ASN A 3 -8.82 3.83 4.65
N ALA A 4 -7.77 4.02 3.84
CA ALA A 4 -7.51 5.31 3.22
C ALA A 4 -8.72 5.79 2.40
N THR A 5 -9.05 7.08 2.49
CA THR A 5 -10.29 7.65 1.95
C THR A 5 -10.47 7.37 0.45
N PHE A 6 -9.38 7.38 -0.32
CA PHE A 6 -9.42 7.13 -1.77
C PHE A 6 -9.74 5.67 -2.14
N HIS A 7 -9.53 4.71 -1.23
CA HIS A 7 -9.95 3.32 -1.45
C HIS A 7 -11.48 3.14 -1.37
N LYS A 8 -12.17 4.06 -0.70
CA LYS A 8 -13.64 4.04 -0.50
C LYS A 8 -14.41 4.77 -1.60
N SER A 9 -13.71 5.28 -2.63
CA SER A 9 -14.38 5.99 -3.72
C SER A 9 -15.25 5.03 -4.55
N PRO A 10 -16.40 5.48 -5.08
CA PRO A 10 -17.23 4.68 -5.97
C PRO A 10 -16.44 4.18 -7.19
N THR A 11 -15.59 5.03 -7.76
CA THR A 11 -14.72 4.69 -8.91
C THR A 11 -13.80 3.52 -8.60
N THR A 12 -13.14 3.51 -7.44
CA THR A 12 -12.28 2.39 -7.01
C THR A 12 -13.09 1.09 -6.89
N HIS A 13 -14.29 1.16 -6.30
CA HIS A 13 -15.18 0.01 -6.16
C HIS A 13 -15.63 -0.57 -7.51
N GLU A 14 -16.01 0.29 -8.46
CA GLU A 14 -16.42 -0.13 -9.80
C GLU A 14 -15.28 -0.80 -10.57
N LEU A 15 -14.07 -0.25 -10.49
CA LEU A 15 -12.89 -0.81 -11.16
C LEU A 15 -12.56 -2.20 -10.62
N ILE A 16 -12.61 -2.39 -9.30
CA ILE A 16 -12.33 -3.68 -8.67
C ILE A 16 -13.41 -4.71 -9.04
N LYS A 17 -14.69 -4.31 -9.06
CA LYS A 17 -15.78 -5.19 -9.50
C LYS A 17 -15.65 -5.57 -10.98
N LYS A 18 -15.26 -4.63 -11.86
CA LYS A 18 -15.00 -4.89 -13.29
C LYS A 18 -13.85 -5.88 -13.49
N ALA A 19 -12.89 -5.93 -12.57
CA ALA A 19 -11.82 -6.93 -12.56
C ALA A 19 -12.26 -8.30 -12.02
N GLY A 20 -13.53 -8.48 -11.61
CA GLY A 20 -14.03 -9.73 -11.02
C GLY A 20 -13.61 -9.94 -9.56
N CYS A 21 -13.18 -8.87 -8.88
CA CYS A 21 -12.68 -8.93 -7.51
C CYS A 21 -13.68 -8.30 -6.53
N GLU A 22 -13.54 -8.66 -5.25
CA GLU A 22 -14.26 -8.07 -4.13
C GLU A 22 -13.30 -7.31 -3.20
N ILE A 23 -13.81 -6.31 -2.50
CA ILE A 23 -13.01 -5.47 -1.59
C ILE A 23 -13.26 -5.89 -0.15
N LEU A 24 -12.20 -6.34 0.50
CA LEU A 24 -12.17 -6.53 1.95
C LEU A 24 -11.37 -5.40 2.61
N PHE A 25 -12.05 -4.58 3.41
CA PHE A 25 -11.40 -3.57 4.24
C PHE A 25 -10.90 -4.17 5.55
N LEU A 26 -9.74 -3.71 6.00
CA LEU A 26 -9.26 -3.99 7.35
C LEU A 26 -10.15 -3.31 8.39
N LEU A 27 -10.17 -3.85 9.60
CA LEU A 27 -10.77 -3.16 10.74
C LEU A 27 -10.09 -1.80 10.97
N PRO A 28 -10.83 -0.78 11.43
CA PRO A 28 -10.24 0.50 11.81
C PRO A 28 -9.08 0.32 12.77
N TYR A 29 -8.03 1.13 12.61
CA TYR A 29 -6.85 1.14 13.47
C TYR A 29 -6.17 -0.23 13.67
N SER A 30 -6.26 -1.12 12.68
CA SER A 30 -5.60 -2.44 12.72
C SER A 30 -4.40 -2.52 11.76
N PRO A 31 -3.35 -1.69 11.94
CA PRO A 31 -2.23 -1.61 11.02
C PRO A 31 -1.39 -2.90 10.97
N SER A 32 -1.39 -3.70 12.04
CA SER A 32 -0.70 -4.98 12.11
C SER A 32 -1.25 -6.03 11.13
N PHE A 33 -2.49 -5.87 10.67
CA PHE A 33 -3.11 -6.78 9.70
C PHE A 33 -2.89 -6.37 8.24
N ASN A 34 -2.12 -5.31 7.97
CA ASN A 34 -1.79 -4.94 6.60
C ASN A 34 -0.55 -5.72 6.11
N PRO A 35 -0.69 -6.71 5.20
CA PRO A 35 0.41 -7.60 4.82
C PRO A 35 1.58 -6.88 4.13
N ILE A 36 1.34 -5.71 3.53
CA ILE A 36 2.40 -4.93 2.85
C ILE A 36 3.35 -4.22 3.83
N GLY A 37 3.01 -4.12 5.13
CA GLY A 37 3.81 -3.39 6.11
C GLY A 37 5.24 -3.93 6.23
N THR A 38 5.38 -5.24 6.34
CA THR A 38 6.68 -5.93 6.39
C THR A 38 7.49 -5.72 5.12
N PHE A 39 6.83 -5.80 3.95
CA PHE A 39 7.46 -5.55 2.66
C PHE A 39 8.05 -4.13 2.61
N TRP A 40 7.26 -3.10 2.94
CA TRP A 40 7.71 -1.71 2.91
C TRP A 40 8.80 -1.42 3.95
N ALA A 41 8.76 -2.05 5.11
CA ALA A 41 9.82 -1.95 6.10
C ALA A 41 11.17 -2.46 5.54
N ASN A 42 11.16 -3.61 4.88
CA ASN A 42 12.35 -4.18 4.26
C ASN A 42 12.82 -3.37 3.04
N PHE A 43 11.88 -2.96 2.19
CA PHE A 43 12.19 -2.14 1.01
C PHE A 43 12.86 -0.81 1.40
N LYS A 44 12.32 -0.10 2.40
CA LYS A 44 12.92 1.15 2.90
C LYS A 44 14.34 0.96 3.41
N LYS A 45 14.65 -0.17 4.07
CA LYS A 45 16.02 -0.48 4.52
C LYS A 45 16.98 -0.65 3.33
N ILE A 46 16.54 -1.35 2.29
CA ILE A 46 17.33 -1.53 1.06
C ILE A 46 17.59 -0.18 0.39
N VAL A 47 16.55 0.65 0.23
CA VAL A 47 16.70 2.00 -0.35
C VAL A 47 17.68 2.81 0.47
N ALA A 48 17.48 2.91 1.79
CA ALA A 48 18.37 3.67 2.68
C ALA A 48 19.84 3.24 2.59
N ALA A 49 20.10 1.93 2.49
CA ALA A 49 21.46 1.38 2.35
C ALA A 49 22.13 1.70 1.01
N ASN A 50 21.38 2.10 0.00
CA ASN A 50 21.89 2.40 -1.35
C ASN A 50 21.78 3.88 -1.71
N LEU A 51 21.08 4.72 -0.92
CA LEU A 51 20.90 6.15 -1.21
C LEU A 51 22.23 6.89 -1.43
N ASN A 52 23.26 6.57 -0.66
CA ASN A 52 24.59 7.17 -0.77
C ASN A 52 25.36 6.80 -2.06
N LYS A 53 24.87 5.82 -2.82
CA LYS A 53 25.44 5.44 -4.13
C LYS A 53 24.91 6.31 -5.27
N PHE A 54 23.88 7.10 -5.01
CA PHE A 54 23.28 8.00 -5.99
C PHE A 54 23.61 9.43 -5.62
N SER A 55 24.14 10.20 -6.58
CA SER A 55 24.45 11.62 -6.40
C SER A 55 23.21 12.51 -6.49
N THR A 56 22.13 12.02 -7.10
CA THR A 56 20.84 12.70 -7.22
C THR A 56 19.69 11.70 -7.10
N LEU A 57 18.58 12.12 -6.51
CA LEU A 57 17.29 11.43 -6.66
C LEU A 57 16.54 12.17 -7.77
N ALA A 58 16.44 11.54 -8.95
CA ALA A 58 15.63 12.07 -10.05
C ALA A 58 14.13 11.85 -9.80
#